data_AF-A0A2T4DBJ1-F1
#
_entry.id   AF-A0A2T4DBJ1-F1
#
_cell.length_a   1.000
_cell.length_b   1.000
_cell.length_c   1.000
_cell.angle_alpha   90.00
_cell.angle_beta   90.00
_cell.angle_gamma   90.00
#
_symmetry.space_group_name_H-M   'P 1'
#
loop_
_entity.id
_entity.type
_entity.pdbx_description
1 polymer ?
#
loop_
_entity_poly.entity_id
_entity_poly.type
_entity_poly.pdbx_seq_one_letter_code
_entity_poly.pdbx_strand_id
1 'polypeptide(L)'
;LQAQPNEYLRTPQEAKALYQGAESLVKNAEKLLDECHFEIRLGVSKNKKTLLGSVIEDWHFFESEAKKGFRNRYGKKNPVLTERFEREMEIIRQKDFTSYYLITHDMIQFARSKGFPHVGRGSGANSMIAYCMGITNVDPIALDLYFERFLNPSRSSPPDFDIDFSWQNRDEVIQYMFDKHGTRHTSLLGTHTTMKARMMIRELGKVFGLPKEEIDKLAENSAYYGQKDPYLQKVLHYTRHMVAKEFPANISIHAGGILITERPIYAYTATEIPPKGFPVSHFEMHNAEDI
;
A
#
# COMPACT_ATOMS: atom_id res chain seq x y z
N LEU A 1 -31.51 1.07 10.06
CA LEU A 1 -31.75 2.28 9.24
C LEU A 1 -31.88 1.82 7.80
N GLN A 2 -33.07 1.93 7.20
CA GLN A 2 -33.29 1.60 5.79
C GLN A 2 -33.47 2.92 5.04
N ALA A 3 -32.78 3.05 3.91
CA ALA A 3 -32.86 4.27 3.13
C ALA A 3 -34.28 4.45 2.55
N GLN A 4 -34.78 5.69 2.53
CA GLN A 4 -36.06 6.01 1.91
C GLN A 4 -35.92 6.06 0.38
N PRO A 5 -36.98 5.80 -0.41
CA PRO A 5 -36.92 5.83 -1.87
C PRO A 5 -36.43 7.16 -2.47
N ASN A 6 -36.48 8.24 -1.70
CA ASN A 6 -36.07 9.58 -2.08
C ASN A 6 -34.65 9.95 -1.56
N GLU A 7 -33.90 9.02 -0.97
CA GLU A 7 -32.52 9.23 -0.53
C GLU A 7 -31.53 8.86 -1.64
N TYR A 8 -31.57 9.64 -2.72
CA TYR A 8 -30.63 9.57 -3.83
C TYR A 8 -30.05 10.95 -4.15
N LEU A 9 -28.94 10.97 -4.89
CA LEU A 9 -28.34 12.21 -5.36
C LEU A 9 -29.27 12.86 -6.40
N ARG A 10 -29.94 13.93 -5.99
CA ARG A 10 -30.87 14.70 -6.83
C ARG A 10 -30.12 15.61 -7.79
N THR A 11 -30.78 15.93 -8.90
CA THR A 11 -30.31 16.99 -9.79
C THR A 11 -30.40 18.35 -9.08
N PRO A 12 -29.58 19.34 -9.50
CA PRO A 12 -29.68 20.70 -8.95
C PRO A 12 -31.09 21.31 -9.07
N GLN A 13 -31.83 20.96 -10.13
CA GLN A 13 -33.19 21.46 -10.37
C GLN A 13 -34.19 20.87 -9.37
N GLU A 14 -34.17 19.55 -9.15
CA GLU A 14 -34.99 18.87 -8.14
C GLU A 14 -34.66 19.39 -6.73
N ALA A 15 -33.38 19.59 -6.43
CA ALA A 15 -32.96 20.17 -5.15
C ALA A 15 -33.52 21.59 -4.97
N LYS A 16 -33.43 22.47 -5.98
CA LYS A 16 -33.99 23.83 -5.90
C LYS A 16 -35.51 23.83 -5.75
N ALA A 17 -36.21 22.95 -6.45
CA ALA A 17 -37.66 22.82 -6.33
C ALA A 17 -38.11 22.39 -4.93
N LEU A 18 -37.36 21.50 -4.25
CA LEU A 18 -37.65 21.09 -2.87
C LEU A 18 -37.55 22.22 -1.85
N TYR A 19 -36.72 23.22 -2.13
CA TYR A 19 -36.52 24.39 -1.26
C TYR A 19 -37.18 25.66 -1.81
N GLN A 20 -38.21 25.53 -2.65
CA GLN A 20 -39.00 26.67 -3.13
C GLN A 20 -39.65 27.41 -1.94
N GLY A 21 -39.46 28.73 -1.86
CA GLY A 21 -39.85 29.55 -0.71
C GLY A 21 -38.82 29.59 0.42
N ALA A 22 -37.69 28.88 0.28
CA ALA A 22 -36.55 28.89 1.19
C ALA A 22 -35.22 29.03 0.43
N GLU A 23 -35.18 29.90 -0.58
CA GLU A 23 -34.05 30.07 -1.50
C GLU A 23 -32.75 30.48 -0.80
N SER A 24 -32.86 31.11 0.38
CA SER A 24 -31.69 31.45 1.21
C SER A 24 -30.88 30.22 1.65
N LEU A 25 -31.54 29.07 1.89
CA LEU A 25 -30.84 27.83 2.26
C LEU A 25 -29.99 27.30 1.11
N VAL A 26 -30.53 27.34 -0.12
CA VAL A 26 -29.79 26.94 -1.32
C VAL A 26 -28.60 27.87 -1.55
N LYS A 27 -28.82 29.20 -1.44
CA LYS A 27 -27.74 30.19 -1.59
C LYS A 27 -26.62 30.00 -0.55
N ASN A 28 -26.98 29.65 0.68
CA ASN A 28 -25.99 29.37 1.73
C ASN A 28 -25.17 28.10 1.43
N ALA A 29 -25.81 27.06 0.91
CA ALA A 29 -25.12 25.85 0.49
C ALA A 29 -24.18 26.10 -0.70
N GLU A 30 -24.63 26.85 -1.72
CA GLU A 30 -23.80 27.28 -2.85
C GLU A 30 -22.59 28.11 -2.35
N LYS A 31 -22.83 29.09 -1.46
CA LYS A 31 -21.76 29.89 -0.86
C LYS A 31 -20.74 29.05 -0.08
N LEU A 32 -21.20 28.08 0.72
CA LEU A 32 -20.31 27.20 1.47
C LEU A 32 -19.44 26.37 0.52
N LEU A 33 -20.02 25.85 -0.57
CA LEU A 33 -19.28 25.10 -1.59
C LEU A 33 -18.23 25.99 -2.29
N ASP A 34 -18.58 27.24 -2.61
CA ASP A 34 -17.66 28.20 -3.23
C ASP A 34 -16.47 28.57 -2.32
N GLU A 35 -16.67 28.51 -0.99
CA GLU A 35 -15.64 28.77 0.01
C GLU A 35 -14.78 27.53 0.35
N CYS A 36 -15.22 26.33 -0.04
CA CYS A 36 -14.51 25.08 0.22
C CYS A 36 -13.39 24.83 -0.79
N HIS A 37 -12.13 25.00 -0.35
CA HIS A 37 -10.95 24.66 -1.15
C HIS A 37 -9.98 23.77 -0.35
N PHE A 38 -9.46 22.72 -1.00
CA PHE A 38 -8.34 21.92 -0.50
C PHE A 38 -7.45 21.48 -1.66
N GLU A 39 -6.14 21.39 -1.40
CA GLU A 39 -5.13 20.96 -2.39
C GLU A 39 -4.46 19.67 -1.91
N ILE A 40 -4.46 18.64 -2.75
CA ILE A 40 -3.69 17.40 -2.54
C ILE A 40 -2.56 17.37 -3.56
N ARG A 41 -1.32 17.33 -3.08
CA ARG A 41 -0.12 17.26 -3.93
C ARG A 41 0.31 15.83 -4.16
N LEU A 42 -0.10 15.29 -5.29
CA LEU A 42 0.26 13.94 -5.74
C LEU A 42 1.68 13.88 -6.31
N GLY A 43 2.29 12.69 -6.29
CA GLY A 43 3.59 12.38 -6.88
C GLY A 43 4.79 12.92 -6.11
N VAL A 44 4.60 13.40 -4.87
CA VAL A 44 5.66 13.94 -4.02
C VAL A 44 5.85 13.05 -2.81
N SER A 45 6.97 12.34 -2.75
CA SER A 45 7.26 11.40 -1.65
C SER A 45 7.12 12.01 -0.26
N LYS A 46 6.41 11.31 0.62
CA LYS A 46 6.26 11.62 2.04
C LYS A 46 7.08 10.69 2.95
N ASN A 47 7.94 9.89 2.35
CA ASN A 47 8.73 8.87 3.03
C ASN A 47 9.64 9.51 4.08
N LYS A 48 9.93 8.74 5.13
CA LYS A 48 10.91 9.11 6.14
C LYS A 48 12.25 9.44 5.47
N LYS A 49 12.79 10.62 5.77
CA LYS A 49 13.99 11.17 5.12
C LYS A 49 15.29 10.82 5.83
N THR A 50 15.21 10.48 7.13
CA THR A 50 16.39 10.14 7.94
C THR A 50 16.08 8.99 8.90
N LEU A 51 17.07 8.12 9.14
CA LEU A 51 17.03 7.06 10.14
C LEU A 51 17.75 7.47 11.42
N LEU A 52 18.95 8.07 11.30
CA LEU A 52 19.81 8.48 12.42
C LEU A 52 19.55 9.92 12.89
N GLY A 53 18.65 10.63 12.21
CA GLY A 53 18.24 12.00 12.56
C GLY A 53 18.84 13.09 11.68
N SER A 54 19.86 12.78 10.87
CA SER A 54 20.39 13.72 9.87
C SER A 54 20.79 13.03 8.57
N VAL A 55 20.64 13.75 7.45
CA VAL A 55 21.00 13.25 6.11
C VAL A 55 22.50 12.97 6.01
N ILE A 56 23.32 13.77 6.70
CA ILE A 56 24.78 13.63 6.68
C ILE A 56 25.21 12.37 7.44
N GLU A 57 24.67 12.15 8.64
CA GLU A 57 24.98 10.94 9.42
C GLU A 57 24.50 9.68 8.71
N ASP A 58 23.28 9.71 8.17
CA ASP A 58 22.73 8.63 7.34
C ASP A 58 23.65 8.33 6.17
N TRP A 59 24.07 9.34 5.42
CA TRP A 59 24.96 9.16 4.27
C TRP A 59 26.29 8.54 4.67
N HIS A 60 26.93 9.02 5.74
CA HIS A 60 28.20 8.47 6.20
C HIS A 60 28.07 7.03 6.69
N PHE A 61 27.00 6.72 7.42
CA PHE A 61 26.73 5.37 7.88
C PHE A 61 26.46 4.42 6.70
N PHE A 62 25.60 4.84 5.77
CA PHE A 62 25.29 4.14 4.53
C PHE A 62 26.56 3.85 3.71
N GLU A 63 27.38 4.88 3.46
CA GLU A 63 28.63 4.76 2.70
C GLU A 63 29.62 3.80 3.40
N SER A 64 29.74 3.89 4.72
CA SER A 64 30.61 3.02 5.50
C SER A 64 30.20 1.55 5.38
N GLU A 65 28.92 1.24 5.59
CA GLU A 65 28.43 -0.14 5.49
C GLU A 65 28.47 -0.66 4.06
N ALA A 66 28.14 0.16 3.05
CA ALA A 66 28.27 -0.22 1.65
C ALA A 66 29.72 -0.54 1.25
N LYS A 67 30.69 0.31 1.63
CA LYS A 67 32.13 0.09 1.35
C LYS A 67 32.67 -1.15 2.08
N LYS A 68 32.24 -1.36 3.33
CA LYS A 68 32.58 -2.57 4.10
C LYS A 68 32.04 -3.82 3.42
N GLY A 69 30.77 -3.80 3.01
CA GLY A 69 30.14 -4.86 2.23
C GLY A 69 30.85 -5.16 0.92
N PHE A 70 31.20 -4.11 0.17
CA PHE A 70 31.94 -4.23 -1.09
C PHE A 70 33.30 -4.92 -0.89
N ARG A 71 34.08 -4.50 0.12
CA ARG A 71 35.35 -5.14 0.47
C ARG A 71 35.18 -6.61 0.87
N ASN A 72 34.11 -6.93 1.61
CA ASN A 72 33.87 -8.30 2.07
C ASN A 72 33.44 -9.23 0.94
N ARG A 73 32.64 -8.74 -0.02
CA ARG A 73 32.09 -9.56 -1.10
C ARG A 73 32.98 -9.64 -2.34
N TYR A 74 33.64 -8.54 -2.71
CA TYR A 74 34.44 -8.44 -3.93
C TYR A 74 35.96 -8.28 -3.67
N GLY A 75 36.37 -8.11 -2.41
CA GLY A 75 37.78 -7.95 -2.05
C GLY A 75 38.35 -6.58 -2.42
N LYS A 76 39.67 -6.51 -2.66
CA LYS A 76 40.34 -5.30 -3.14
C LYS A 76 40.75 -5.49 -4.60
N LYS A 77 40.62 -4.44 -5.42
CA LYS A 77 41.27 -4.25 -6.74
C LYS A 77 40.55 -4.78 -8.00
N ASN A 78 39.25 -4.51 -8.17
CA ASN A 78 38.64 -4.57 -9.50
C ASN A 78 38.13 -3.18 -9.92
N PRO A 79 38.79 -2.51 -10.89
CA PRO A 79 38.41 -1.19 -11.37
C PRO A 79 36.96 -1.12 -11.88
N VAL A 80 36.51 -2.14 -12.62
CA VAL A 80 35.17 -2.20 -13.20
C VAL A 80 34.09 -2.29 -12.10
N LEU A 81 34.33 -3.12 -11.08
CA LEU A 81 33.42 -3.22 -9.94
C LEU A 81 33.38 -1.93 -9.13
N THR A 82 34.53 -1.26 -8.99
CA THR A 82 34.64 0.00 -8.25
C THR A 82 33.88 1.11 -8.97
N GLU A 83 34.03 1.21 -10.29
CA GLU A 83 33.28 2.17 -11.12
C GLU A 83 31.77 1.95 -11.01
N ARG A 84 31.31 0.69 -11.07
CA ARG A 84 29.89 0.38 -10.88
C ARG A 84 29.39 0.75 -9.48
N PHE A 85 30.16 0.42 -8.45
CA PHE A 85 29.83 0.76 -7.06
C PHE A 85 29.66 2.28 -6.88
N GLU A 86 30.64 3.06 -7.37
CA GLU A 86 30.63 4.53 -7.27
C GLU A 86 29.45 5.14 -8.04
N ARG A 87 29.16 4.62 -9.24
CA ARG A 87 27.99 5.05 -10.04
C ARG A 87 26.67 4.81 -9.31
N GLU A 88 26.47 3.62 -8.73
CA GLU A 88 25.25 3.33 -7.97
C GLU A 88 25.13 4.23 -6.73
N MET A 89 26.22 4.40 -5.98
CA MET A 89 26.27 5.30 -4.82
C MET A 89 25.86 6.74 -5.20
N GLU A 90 26.39 7.26 -6.30
CA GLU A 90 26.09 8.61 -6.77
C GLU A 90 24.62 8.76 -7.14
N ILE A 91 24.03 7.82 -7.88
CA ILE A 91 22.61 7.87 -8.25
C ILE A 91 21.72 7.79 -7.00
N ILE A 92 22.05 6.92 -6.03
CA ILE A 92 21.30 6.81 -4.77
C ILE A 92 21.33 8.13 -3.99
N ARG A 93 22.49 8.81 -3.98
CA ARG A 93 22.65 10.14 -3.36
C ARG A 93 21.81 11.20 -4.06
N GLN A 94 21.89 11.29 -5.38
CA GLN A 94 21.17 12.29 -6.18
C GLN A 94 19.65 12.12 -6.07
N LYS A 95 19.18 10.89 -5.80
CA LYS A 95 17.76 10.56 -5.64
C LYS A 95 17.25 10.63 -4.20
N ASP A 96 18.10 10.97 -3.23
CA ASP A 96 17.76 10.98 -1.80
C ASP A 96 17.19 9.63 -1.29
N PHE A 97 17.70 8.50 -1.80
CA PHE A 97 17.23 7.15 -1.43
C PHE A 97 18.04 6.50 -0.31
N THR A 98 18.93 7.25 0.34
CA THR A 98 19.75 6.76 1.46
C THR A 98 18.90 6.20 2.61
N SER A 99 17.88 6.94 3.07
CA SER A 99 17.02 6.49 4.16
C SER A 99 16.27 5.20 3.81
N TYR A 100 15.84 5.06 2.55
CA TYR A 100 15.15 3.86 2.07
C TYR A 100 16.03 2.60 2.15
N TYR A 101 17.28 2.70 1.71
CA TYR A 101 18.27 1.63 1.88
C TYR A 101 18.55 1.35 3.36
N LEU A 102 18.70 2.38 4.18
CA LEU A 102 19.02 2.23 5.60
C LEU A 102 17.88 1.58 6.40
N ILE A 103 16.63 1.97 6.15
CA ILE A 103 15.44 1.37 6.78
C ILE A 103 15.35 -0.11 6.40
N THR A 104 15.55 -0.43 5.12
CA THR A 104 15.54 -1.82 4.64
C THR A 104 16.69 -2.62 5.26
N HIS A 105 17.89 -2.04 5.31
CA HIS A 105 19.06 -2.65 5.94
C HIS A 105 18.83 -2.91 7.43
N ASP A 106 18.30 -1.94 8.19
CA ASP A 106 17.99 -2.07 9.63
C ASP A 106 16.98 -3.20 9.88
N MET A 107 15.92 -3.29 9.06
CA MET A 107 14.95 -4.39 9.12
C MET A 107 15.60 -5.76 8.87
N ILE A 108 16.47 -5.87 7.86
CA ILE A 108 17.19 -7.12 7.56
C ILE A 108 18.17 -7.49 8.68
N GLN A 109 18.87 -6.51 9.25
CA GLN A 109 19.80 -6.75 10.36
C GLN A 109 19.07 -7.21 11.61
N PHE A 110 17.89 -6.66 11.90
CA PHE A 110 17.01 -7.16 12.95
C PHE A 110 16.63 -8.63 12.70
N ALA A 111 16.12 -8.94 11.51
CA ALA A 111 15.75 -10.31 11.15
C ALA A 111 16.92 -11.30 11.29
N ARG A 112 18.12 -10.91 10.85
CA ARG A 112 19.35 -11.71 11.00
C ARG A 112 19.72 -11.93 12.46
N SER A 113 19.63 -10.90 13.31
CA SER A 113 19.94 -11.01 14.73
C SER A 113 19.04 -12.03 15.46
N LYS A 114 17.82 -12.24 14.93
CA LYS A 114 16.84 -13.21 15.42
C LYS A 114 16.90 -14.57 14.71
N GLY A 115 17.73 -14.71 13.69
CA GLY A 115 17.78 -15.92 12.86
C GLY A 115 16.56 -16.09 11.95
N PHE A 116 15.85 -15.02 11.62
CA PHE A 116 14.66 -15.08 10.77
C PHE A 116 15.04 -15.20 9.29
N PRO A 117 14.54 -16.23 8.59
CA PRO A 117 14.80 -16.39 7.17
C PRO A 117 14.08 -15.27 6.38
N HIS A 118 14.81 -14.72 5.40
CA HIS A 118 14.30 -13.70 4.50
C HIS A 118 14.89 -13.89 3.10
N VAL A 119 14.15 -13.45 2.08
CA VAL A 119 14.59 -13.48 0.69
C VAL A 119 14.20 -12.17 0.02
N GLY A 120 15.16 -11.48 -0.59
CA GLY A 120 14.86 -10.34 -1.46
C GLY A 120 14.41 -10.82 -2.85
N ARG A 121 13.37 -10.20 -3.39
CA ARG A 121 12.83 -10.47 -4.73
C ARG A 121 12.80 -9.19 -5.57
N GLY A 122 12.27 -9.33 -6.79
CA GLY A 122 12.03 -8.22 -7.68
C GLY A 122 13.31 -7.56 -8.18
N SER A 123 13.20 -6.29 -8.52
CA SER A 123 14.30 -5.52 -9.12
C SER A 123 15.41 -5.17 -8.12
N GLY A 124 15.16 -5.27 -6.80
CA GLY A 124 16.15 -5.03 -5.76
C GLY A 124 17.44 -5.82 -5.91
N ALA A 125 17.37 -7.03 -6.50
CA ALA A 125 18.52 -7.88 -6.77
C ALA A 125 19.53 -7.27 -7.76
N ASN A 126 19.14 -6.26 -8.54
CA ASN A 126 20.01 -5.66 -9.54
C ASN A 126 20.95 -4.58 -8.97
N SER A 127 20.78 -4.17 -7.72
CA SER A 127 21.67 -3.21 -7.07
C SER A 127 22.85 -3.90 -6.41
N MET A 128 24.06 -3.53 -6.86
CA MET A 128 25.30 -3.92 -6.19
C MET A 128 25.33 -3.39 -4.76
N ILE A 129 24.85 -2.18 -4.52
CA ILE A 129 24.82 -1.61 -3.16
C ILE A 129 23.91 -2.42 -2.23
N ALA A 130 22.73 -2.85 -2.71
CA ALA A 130 21.84 -3.70 -1.94
C ALA A 130 22.48 -5.05 -1.61
N TYR A 131 23.21 -5.64 -2.56
CA TYR A 131 23.99 -6.86 -2.32
C TYR A 131 25.10 -6.64 -1.29
N CYS A 132 25.90 -5.57 -1.43
CA CYS A 132 26.98 -5.22 -0.51
C CYS A 132 26.48 -4.99 0.92
N MET A 133 25.37 -4.25 1.10
CA MET A 133 24.74 -4.04 2.41
C MET A 133 24.00 -5.28 2.93
N GLY A 134 23.93 -6.34 2.12
CA GLY A 134 23.26 -7.58 2.46
C GLY A 134 21.74 -7.47 2.51
N ILE A 135 21.14 -6.48 1.87
CA ILE A 135 19.70 -6.43 1.64
C ILE A 135 19.28 -7.58 0.72
N THR A 136 20.11 -7.85 -0.31
CA THR A 136 19.95 -8.99 -1.21
C THR A 136 21.14 -9.95 -1.06
N ASN A 137 20.91 -11.21 -1.41
CA ASN A 137 21.93 -12.27 -1.43
C ASN A 137 22.30 -12.70 -2.85
N VAL A 138 21.84 -11.97 -3.86
CA VAL A 138 22.08 -12.24 -5.28
C VAL A 138 23.17 -11.31 -5.78
N ASP A 139 24.24 -11.85 -6.35
CA ASP A 139 25.32 -11.04 -6.95
C ASP A 139 24.89 -10.54 -8.34
N PRO A 140 24.64 -9.22 -8.50
CA PRO A 140 24.18 -8.70 -9.78
C PRO A 140 25.25 -8.78 -10.86
N ILE A 141 26.53 -8.81 -10.52
CA ILE A 141 27.60 -8.84 -11.52
C ILE A 141 27.79 -10.26 -12.06
N ALA A 142 27.74 -11.26 -11.18
CA ALA A 142 27.83 -12.66 -11.60
C ALA A 142 26.68 -13.09 -12.53
N LEU A 143 25.53 -12.41 -12.45
CA LEU A 143 24.33 -12.69 -13.24
C LEU A 143 24.03 -11.65 -14.33
N ASP A 144 24.96 -10.72 -14.60
CA ASP A 144 24.80 -9.65 -15.59
C ASP A 144 23.50 -8.83 -15.44
N LEU A 145 23.20 -8.41 -14.20
CA LEU A 145 22.00 -7.64 -13.87
C LEU A 145 22.26 -6.13 -13.92
N TYR A 146 21.37 -5.43 -14.62
CA TYR A 146 21.45 -3.99 -14.87
C TYR A 146 20.78 -3.18 -13.76
N PHE A 147 21.53 -2.25 -13.15
CA PHE A 147 21.05 -1.37 -12.08
C PHE A 147 19.91 -0.48 -12.57
N GLU A 148 19.93 -0.06 -13.82
CA GLU A 148 18.94 0.82 -14.42
C GLU A 148 17.54 0.21 -14.45
N ARG A 149 17.43 -1.12 -14.37
CA ARG A 149 16.13 -1.82 -14.21
C ARG A 149 15.59 -1.70 -12.78
N PHE A 150 16.46 -1.53 -11.79
CA PHE A 150 16.07 -1.21 -10.42
C PHE A 150 15.80 0.28 -10.31
N LEU A 151 16.83 1.10 -10.54
CA LEU A 151 16.77 2.54 -10.40
C LEU A 151 17.08 3.23 -11.73
N ASN A 152 16.01 3.64 -12.42
CA ASN A 152 16.14 4.49 -13.60
C ASN A 152 16.27 5.95 -13.16
N PRO A 153 17.27 6.72 -13.64
CA PRO A 153 17.40 8.14 -13.36
C PRO A 153 16.16 8.99 -13.69
N SER A 154 15.30 8.55 -14.60
CA SER A 154 14.05 9.25 -14.94
C SER A 154 12.88 8.92 -13.99
N ARG A 155 13.04 7.95 -13.08
CA ARG A 155 11.99 7.57 -12.11
C ARG A 155 11.95 8.56 -10.95
N SER A 156 10.73 8.93 -10.53
CA SER A 156 10.46 9.80 -9.38
C SER A 156 10.27 9.03 -8.07
N SER A 157 9.75 7.80 -8.14
CA SER A 157 9.55 6.93 -6.97
C SER A 157 10.72 5.98 -6.72
N PRO A 158 11.02 5.66 -5.45
CA PRO A 158 11.98 4.62 -5.13
C PRO A 158 11.48 3.25 -5.65
N PRO A 159 12.37 2.40 -6.17
CA PRO A 159 12.02 1.03 -6.54
C PRO A 159 11.87 0.12 -5.31
N ASP A 160 11.00 -0.89 -5.42
CA ASP A 160 10.73 -1.81 -4.32
C ASP A 160 11.81 -2.89 -4.17
N PHE A 161 12.24 -3.11 -2.91
CA PHE A 161 13.15 -4.20 -2.55
C PHE A 161 12.48 -5.57 -2.35
N ASP A 162 11.14 -5.62 -2.30
CA ASP A 162 10.31 -6.84 -2.13
C ASP A 162 10.96 -7.91 -1.24
N ILE A 163 10.98 -7.65 0.07
CA ILE A 163 11.58 -8.55 1.05
C ILE A 163 10.53 -9.51 1.61
N ASP A 164 10.69 -10.79 1.32
CA ASP A 164 9.85 -11.84 1.88
C ASP A 164 10.38 -12.30 3.25
N PHE A 165 9.48 -12.42 4.21
CA PHE A 165 9.72 -13.06 5.50
C PHE A 165 8.82 -14.28 5.67
N SER A 166 9.25 -15.24 6.49
CA SER A 166 8.36 -16.32 6.94
C SER A 166 7.12 -15.73 7.63
N TRP A 167 5.95 -16.30 7.34
CA TRP A 167 4.68 -15.88 7.94
C TRP A 167 4.70 -15.94 9.48
N GLN A 168 5.49 -16.85 10.05
CA GLN A 168 5.64 -17.02 11.50
C GLN A 168 6.42 -15.88 12.16
N ASN A 169 7.32 -15.22 11.41
CA ASN A 169 8.20 -14.17 11.95
C ASN A 169 7.74 -12.77 11.56
N ARG A 170 6.78 -12.65 10.64
CA ARG A 170 6.27 -11.40 10.10
C ARG A 170 5.79 -10.43 11.19
N ASP A 171 5.06 -10.92 12.19
CA ASP A 171 4.46 -10.04 13.20
C ASP A 171 5.52 -9.41 14.11
N GLU A 172 6.60 -10.12 14.40
CA GLU A 172 7.71 -9.57 15.19
C GLU A 172 8.52 -8.54 14.38
N VAL A 173 8.68 -8.74 13.08
CA VAL A 173 9.29 -7.73 12.19
C VAL A 173 8.41 -6.48 12.12
N ILE A 174 7.09 -6.64 12.00
CA ILE A 174 6.15 -5.50 12.04
C ILE A 174 6.30 -4.76 13.37
N GLN A 175 6.24 -5.47 14.50
CA GLN A 175 6.39 -4.86 15.82
C GLN A 175 7.69 -4.07 15.93
N TYR A 176 8.81 -4.65 15.49
CA TYR A 176 10.10 -3.97 15.46
C TYR A 176 10.06 -2.65 14.66
N MET A 177 9.46 -2.65 13.47
CA MET A 177 9.35 -1.43 12.66
C MET A 177 8.50 -0.36 13.36
N PHE A 178 7.43 -0.76 14.04
CA PHE A 178 6.60 0.15 14.83
C PHE A 178 7.32 0.70 16.07
N ASP A 179 8.10 -0.13 16.77
CA ASP A 179 8.90 0.29 17.92
C ASP A 179 10.02 1.25 17.49
N LYS A 180 10.64 0.98 16.34
CA LYS A 180 11.76 1.78 15.79
C LYS A 180 11.31 3.15 15.30
N HIS A 181 10.21 3.22 14.56
CA HIS A 181 9.78 4.44 13.86
C HIS A 181 8.61 5.16 14.57
N GLY A 182 7.98 4.51 15.54
CA GLY A 182 6.87 5.04 16.31
C GLY A 182 5.52 4.94 15.58
N THR A 183 4.49 4.58 16.33
CA THR A 183 3.09 4.46 15.86
C THR A 183 2.51 5.74 15.28
N ARG A 184 3.11 6.90 15.57
CA ARG A 184 2.70 8.20 15.02
C ARG A 184 3.10 8.38 13.56
N HIS A 185 4.20 7.76 13.13
CA HIS A 185 4.78 7.92 11.78
C HIS A 185 4.62 6.67 10.92
N THR A 186 4.25 5.55 11.55
CA THR A 186 4.14 4.25 10.90
C THR A 186 2.71 3.74 10.93
N SER A 187 2.27 3.17 9.81
CA SER A 187 1.00 2.44 9.72
C SER A 187 1.14 1.22 8.82
N LEU A 188 0.26 0.25 9.01
CA LEU A 188 0.04 -0.78 8.00
C LEU A 188 -0.73 -0.17 6.83
N LEU A 189 -0.49 -0.70 5.64
CA LEU A 189 -1.22 -0.30 4.45
C LEU A 189 -2.61 -0.95 4.43
N GLY A 190 -3.63 -0.18 4.07
CA GLY A 190 -5.00 -0.67 3.94
C GLY A 190 -5.23 -1.44 2.64
N THR A 191 -6.32 -2.18 2.58
CA THR A 191 -6.83 -2.77 1.35
C THR A 191 -8.35 -2.79 1.41
N HIS A 192 -9.00 -2.16 0.44
CA HIS A 192 -10.46 -2.18 0.33
C HIS A 192 -10.89 -3.48 -0.32
N THR A 193 -11.65 -4.30 0.41
CA THR A 193 -12.21 -5.52 -0.15
C THR A 193 -13.58 -5.22 -0.75
N THR A 194 -13.87 -5.85 -1.89
CA THR A 194 -15.16 -5.74 -2.57
C THR A 194 -15.92 -7.05 -2.50
N MET A 195 -17.24 -6.95 -2.37
CA MET A 195 -18.12 -8.12 -2.34
C MET A 195 -18.06 -8.87 -3.67
N LYS A 196 -17.44 -10.05 -3.68
CA LYS A 196 -17.38 -10.91 -4.87
C LYS A 196 -18.72 -11.60 -5.10
N ALA A 197 -18.97 -12.02 -6.35
CA ALA A 197 -20.26 -12.58 -6.78
C ALA A 197 -20.80 -13.69 -5.85
N ARG A 198 -19.98 -14.67 -5.46
CA ARG A 198 -20.41 -15.75 -4.55
C ARG A 198 -20.83 -15.25 -3.17
N MET A 199 -20.11 -14.26 -2.62
CA MET A 199 -20.44 -13.65 -1.33
C MET A 199 -21.73 -12.83 -1.44
N MET A 200 -21.85 -12.04 -2.51
CA MET A 200 -23.04 -11.22 -2.77
C MET A 200 -24.30 -12.07 -2.99
N ILE A 201 -24.20 -13.21 -3.71
CA ILE A 201 -25.30 -14.19 -3.84
C ILE A 201 -25.74 -14.71 -2.48
N ARG A 202 -24.79 -15.02 -1.59
CA ARG A 202 -25.08 -15.52 -0.24
C ARG A 202 -25.80 -14.49 0.60
N GLU A 203 -25.36 -13.24 0.60
CA GLU A 203 -25.99 -12.18 1.38
C GLU A 203 -27.35 -11.78 0.82
N LEU A 204 -27.47 -11.60 -0.50
CA LEU A 204 -28.76 -11.30 -1.13
C LEU A 204 -29.74 -12.46 -0.96
N GLY A 205 -29.29 -13.71 -1.08
CA GLY A 205 -30.14 -14.87 -0.84
C GLY A 205 -30.78 -14.86 0.54
N LYS A 206 -30.03 -14.48 1.59
CA LYS A 206 -30.58 -14.30 2.95
C LYS A 206 -31.61 -13.17 3.01
N VAL A 207 -31.35 -12.04 2.35
CA VAL A 207 -32.28 -10.90 2.28
C VAL A 207 -33.60 -11.29 1.61
N PHE A 208 -33.53 -12.12 0.55
CA PHE A 208 -34.70 -12.66 -0.12
C PHE A 208 -35.36 -13.84 0.63
N GLY A 209 -34.83 -14.24 1.79
CA GLY A 209 -35.40 -15.30 2.62
C GLY A 209 -35.19 -16.72 2.11
N LEU A 210 -34.18 -16.94 1.26
CA LEU A 210 -33.91 -18.26 0.68
C LEU A 210 -33.32 -19.23 1.70
N PRO A 211 -33.69 -20.53 1.64
CA PRO A 211 -33.04 -21.57 2.44
C PRO A 211 -31.54 -21.69 2.11
N LYS A 212 -30.73 -22.03 3.12
CA LYS A 212 -29.27 -22.20 2.98
C LYS A 212 -28.90 -23.11 1.80
N GLU A 213 -29.61 -24.22 1.61
CA GLU A 213 -29.34 -25.18 0.54
C GLU A 213 -29.54 -24.59 -0.86
N GLU A 214 -30.54 -23.73 -1.04
CA GLU A 214 -30.77 -23.05 -2.31
C GLU A 214 -29.70 -21.99 -2.57
N ILE A 215 -29.30 -21.26 -1.53
CA ILE A 215 -28.21 -20.29 -1.60
C ILE A 215 -26.90 -20.98 -2.00
N ASP A 216 -26.59 -22.13 -1.37
CA ASP A 216 -25.38 -22.89 -1.66
C ASP A 216 -25.36 -23.37 -3.12
N LYS A 217 -26.47 -23.96 -3.58
CA LYS A 217 -26.64 -24.38 -5.00
C LYS A 217 -26.48 -23.20 -5.97
N LEU A 218 -27.09 -22.05 -5.65
CA LEU A 218 -27.01 -20.85 -6.49
C LEU A 218 -25.59 -20.26 -6.53
N ALA A 219 -24.85 -20.29 -5.41
CA ALA A 219 -23.48 -19.81 -5.33
C ALA A 219 -22.47 -20.73 -6.06
N GLU A 220 -22.76 -22.03 -6.14
CA GLU A 220 -21.96 -23.02 -6.88
C GLU A 220 -22.19 -22.95 -8.38
N ASN A 221 -23.47 -22.93 -8.82
CA ASN A 221 -23.82 -22.92 -10.24
C ASN A 221 -24.97 -21.94 -10.54
N SER A 222 -24.64 -20.65 -10.54
CA SER A 222 -25.60 -19.56 -10.73
C SER A 222 -26.32 -19.60 -12.08
N ALA A 223 -25.65 -20.08 -13.14
CA ALA A 223 -26.23 -20.13 -14.49
C ALA A 223 -27.35 -21.18 -14.60
N TYR A 224 -27.19 -22.33 -13.95
CA TYR A 224 -28.16 -23.42 -13.99
C TYR A 224 -29.33 -23.18 -13.04
N TYR A 225 -29.05 -22.84 -11.78
CA TYR A 225 -30.11 -22.67 -10.77
C TYR A 225 -30.85 -21.35 -10.92
N GLY A 226 -30.20 -20.31 -11.47
CA GLY A 226 -30.79 -19.00 -11.68
C GLY A 226 -31.96 -18.97 -12.66
N GLN A 227 -32.08 -19.96 -13.56
CA GLN A 227 -33.17 -19.99 -14.54
C GLN A 227 -34.49 -20.56 -13.98
N LYS A 228 -34.43 -21.19 -12.81
CA LYS A 228 -35.55 -22.00 -12.28
C LYS A 228 -36.62 -21.18 -11.58
N ASP A 229 -36.29 -19.99 -11.08
CA ASP A 229 -37.19 -19.21 -10.23
C ASP A 229 -36.97 -17.68 -10.39
N PRO A 230 -38.05 -16.86 -10.50
CA PRO A 230 -37.96 -15.41 -10.61
C PRO A 230 -37.24 -14.68 -9.46
N TYR A 231 -37.34 -15.18 -8.22
CA TYR A 231 -36.61 -14.63 -7.07
C TYR A 231 -35.12 -14.92 -7.17
N LEU A 232 -34.72 -16.11 -7.62
CA LEU A 232 -33.31 -16.42 -7.89
C LEU A 232 -32.76 -15.52 -9.02
N GLN A 233 -33.57 -15.24 -10.04
CA GLN A 233 -33.20 -14.26 -11.07
C GLN A 233 -33.00 -12.86 -10.50
N LYS A 234 -33.83 -12.41 -9.56
CA LYS A 234 -33.66 -11.11 -8.87
C LYS A 234 -32.38 -11.08 -8.04
N VAL A 235 -32.08 -12.14 -7.28
CA VAL A 235 -30.81 -12.27 -6.54
C VAL A 235 -29.62 -12.11 -7.48
N LEU A 236 -29.63 -12.79 -8.63
CA LEU A 236 -28.55 -12.69 -9.62
C LEU A 236 -28.49 -11.33 -10.31
N HIS A 237 -29.63 -10.71 -10.58
CA HIS A 237 -29.70 -9.36 -11.14
C HIS A 237 -29.02 -8.35 -10.22
N TYR A 238 -29.42 -8.28 -8.95
CA TYR A 238 -28.80 -7.38 -7.98
C TYR A 238 -27.34 -7.73 -7.71
N THR A 239 -26.99 -9.02 -7.67
CA THR A 239 -25.59 -9.47 -7.56
C THR A 239 -24.74 -8.85 -8.67
N ARG A 240 -25.16 -8.98 -9.93
CA ARG A 240 -24.42 -8.43 -11.08
C ARG A 240 -24.28 -6.92 -10.98
N HIS A 241 -25.36 -6.22 -10.61
CA HIS A 241 -25.34 -4.77 -10.45
C HIS A 241 -24.36 -4.31 -9.37
N MET A 242 -24.37 -4.94 -8.19
CA MET A 242 -23.51 -4.56 -7.07
C MET A 242 -22.05 -4.92 -7.32
N VAL A 243 -21.77 -6.10 -7.89
CA VAL A 243 -20.39 -6.49 -8.26
C VAL A 243 -19.83 -5.57 -9.34
N ALA A 244 -20.62 -5.21 -10.36
CA ALA A 244 -20.18 -4.28 -11.41
C ALA A 244 -19.91 -2.85 -10.88
N LYS A 245 -20.43 -2.51 -9.70
CA LYS A 245 -20.17 -1.25 -8.99
C LYS A 245 -19.12 -1.40 -7.89
N GLU A 246 -18.41 -2.54 -7.88
CA GLU A 246 -17.36 -2.83 -6.89
C GLU A 246 -17.82 -2.62 -5.45
N PHE A 247 -19.03 -3.10 -5.13
CA PHE A 247 -19.68 -2.83 -3.85
C PHE A 247 -18.74 -3.13 -2.67
N PRO A 248 -18.45 -2.14 -1.80
CA PRO A 248 -17.45 -2.28 -0.76
C PRO A 248 -17.91 -3.29 0.29
N ALA A 249 -16.96 -4.05 0.84
CA ALA A 249 -17.18 -4.98 1.94
C ALA A 249 -16.59 -4.43 3.24
N ASN A 250 -15.27 -4.31 3.32
CA ASN A 250 -14.59 -3.78 4.49
C ASN A 250 -13.18 -3.27 4.13
N ILE A 251 -12.59 -2.48 5.03
CA ILE A 251 -11.16 -2.22 5.03
C ILE A 251 -10.47 -3.43 5.68
N SER A 252 -9.40 -3.89 5.06
CA SER A 252 -8.54 -4.96 5.55
C SER A 252 -7.08 -4.50 5.56
N ILE A 253 -6.20 -5.34 6.10
CA ILE A 253 -4.77 -5.08 6.15
C ILE A 253 -4.11 -5.66 4.89
N HIS A 254 -3.29 -4.86 4.21
CA HIS A 254 -2.48 -5.35 3.10
C HIS A 254 -1.51 -6.46 3.56
N ALA A 255 -1.23 -7.41 2.67
CA ALA A 255 -0.41 -8.57 2.99
C ALA A 255 1.07 -8.25 3.26
N GLY A 256 1.57 -7.07 2.88
CA GLY A 256 2.98 -6.73 3.06
C GLY A 256 3.32 -5.25 3.23
N GLY A 257 2.33 -4.35 3.20
CA GLY A 257 2.61 -2.91 3.16
C GLY A 257 2.78 -2.31 4.55
N ILE A 258 3.90 -1.64 4.78
CA ILE A 258 4.14 -0.77 5.93
C ILE A 258 4.48 0.61 5.38
N LEU A 259 3.75 1.63 5.81
CA LEU A 259 4.01 3.04 5.49
C LEU A 259 4.85 3.64 6.62
N ILE A 260 5.94 4.34 6.26
CA ILE A 260 6.81 5.04 7.22
C ILE A 260 7.04 6.45 6.70
N THR A 261 6.46 7.43 7.38
CA THR A 261 6.34 8.79 6.86
C THR A 261 7.12 9.82 7.68
N GLU A 262 7.57 10.89 7.02
CA GLU A 262 8.37 11.94 7.69
C GLU A 262 7.54 12.73 8.70
N ARG A 263 6.32 13.11 8.33
CA ARG A 263 5.33 13.71 9.24
C ARG A 263 4.46 12.61 9.84
N PRO A 264 3.69 12.89 10.90
CA PRO A 264 2.74 11.92 11.43
C PRO A 264 1.78 11.41 10.35
N ILE A 265 1.42 10.12 10.40
CA ILE A 265 0.61 9.46 9.36
C ILE A 265 -0.75 10.15 9.15
N TYR A 266 -1.35 10.69 10.22
CA TYR A 266 -2.60 11.44 10.17
C TYR A 266 -2.52 12.78 9.43
N ALA A 267 -1.31 13.25 9.07
CA ALA A 267 -1.15 14.39 8.18
C ALA A 267 -1.52 14.06 6.73
N TYR A 268 -1.60 12.76 6.39
CA TYR A 268 -1.82 12.27 5.04
C TYR A 268 -3.11 11.45 4.92
N THR A 269 -3.40 10.60 5.90
CA THR A 269 -4.53 9.68 5.82
C THR A 269 -5.16 9.42 7.18
N ALA A 270 -6.45 9.15 7.19
CA ALA A 270 -7.11 8.60 8.36
C ALA A 270 -6.66 7.14 8.57
N THR A 271 -6.73 6.69 9.81
CA THR A 271 -6.36 5.33 10.19
C THR A 271 -7.39 4.68 11.07
N GLU A 272 -7.58 3.38 10.92
CA GLU A 272 -8.36 2.54 11.83
C GLU A 272 -7.46 1.54 12.54
N ILE A 273 -7.86 1.10 13.75
CA ILE A 273 -7.12 0.10 14.52
C ILE A 273 -7.92 -1.21 14.50
N PRO A 274 -7.58 -2.18 13.62
CA PRO A 274 -8.18 -3.52 13.64
C PRO A 274 -7.72 -4.31 14.88
N PRO A 275 -8.29 -5.50 15.13
CA PRO A 275 -7.89 -6.38 16.25
C PRO A 275 -6.39 -6.71 16.31
N LYS A 276 -5.65 -6.56 15.20
CA LYS A 276 -4.19 -6.73 15.15
C LYS A 276 -3.42 -5.68 15.97
N GLY A 277 -4.05 -4.56 16.35
CA GLY A 277 -3.49 -3.58 17.28
C GLY A 277 -2.58 -2.51 16.67
N PHE A 278 -2.39 -2.49 15.34
CA PHE A 278 -1.61 -1.47 14.63
C PHE A 278 -2.51 -0.56 13.80
N PRO A 279 -2.22 0.75 13.69
CA PRO A 279 -2.98 1.63 12.80
C PRO A 279 -2.85 1.18 11.34
N VAL A 280 -3.97 1.16 10.63
CA VAL A 280 -4.09 0.83 9.20
C VAL A 280 -4.55 2.06 8.44
N SER A 281 -3.82 2.42 7.39
CA SER A 281 -4.16 3.51 6.48
C SER A 281 -5.49 3.24 5.75
N HIS A 282 -6.31 4.27 5.56
CA HIS A 282 -7.47 4.18 4.68
C HIS A 282 -7.09 4.15 3.19
N PHE A 283 -5.85 4.47 2.85
CA PHE A 283 -5.33 4.31 1.50
C PHE A 283 -4.80 2.90 1.27
N GLU A 284 -5.22 2.36 0.14
CA GLU A 284 -4.64 1.18 -0.48
C GLU A 284 -3.37 1.53 -1.28
N MET A 285 -2.64 0.51 -1.71
CA MET A 285 -1.26 0.62 -2.22
C MET A 285 -1.04 1.77 -3.20
N HIS A 286 -1.78 1.79 -4.30
CA HIS A 286 -1.61 2.79 -5.34
C HIS A 286 -1.92 4.22 -4.86
N ASN A 287 -3.00 4.39 -4.09
CA ASN A 287 -3.35 5.69 -3.53
C ASN A 287 -2.32 6.18 -2.50
N ALA A 288 -1.72 5.26 -1.74
CA ALA A 288 -0.67 5.59 -0.77
C ALA A 288 0.68 5.91 -1.45
N GLU A 289 0.96 5.34 -2.62
CA GLU A 289 2.14 5.67 -3.42
C GLU A 289 2.00 7.02 -4.13
N ASP A 290 0.79 7.36 -4.55
CA ASP A 290 0.49 8.62 -5.25
C ASP A 290 0.45 9.84 -4.32
N ILE A 291 0.06 9.67 -3.04
CA ILE A 291 -0.13 10.76 -2.06
C ILE A 291 1.14 11.09 -1.27
#